data_AF-A0ABD5AN00-F1
#
_entry.id   AF-A0ABD5AN00-F1
#
_cell.length_a   1.000
_cell.length_b   1.000
_cell.length_c   1.000
_cell.angle_alpha   90.00
_cell.angle_beta   90.00
_cell.angle_gamma   90.00
#
_symmetry.space_group_name_H-M   'P 1'
#
loop_
_entity.id
_entity.type
_entity.pdbx_description
1 polymer ?
#
loop_
_entity_poly.entity_id
_entity_poly.type
_entity_poly.pdbx_seq_one_letter_code
_entity_poly.pdbx_strand_id
1 'polypeptide(L)'
;MTWQELDFKNKVWIIPKERIKAEKEHRVPLSEENITLLESIQDNVQPQGFIFPAPHGMLSDISLTALIKRMYEQKLKENGLGYIDPKQNQVITTHGFRLIFRDWSADKTDYPREVCE
;
A
#
# COMPACT_ATOMS: atom_id res chain seq x y z
N MET A 1 -0.06 -7.93 -6.16
CA MET A 1 1.29 -8.21 -5.65
C MET A 1 1.39 -9.69 -5.31
N THR A 2 2.40 -10.38 -5.81
CA THR A 2 2.73 -11.77 -5.45
C THR A 2 4.03 -11.82 -4.66
N TRP A 3 4.29 -12.92 -3.96
CA TRP A 3 5.54 -13.07 -3.19
C TRP A 3 6.80 -13.07 -4.07
N GLN A 4 6.72 -13.56 -5.31
CA GLN A 4 7.83 -13.51 -6.28
C GLN A 4 8.19 -12.10 -6.78
N GLU A 5 7.29 -11.14 -6.64
CA GLU A 5 7.59 -9.74 -6.97
C GLU A 5 8.48 -9.09 -5.91
N LEU A 6 8.71 -9.72 -4.76
CA LEU A 6 9.52 -9.18 -3.67
C LEU A 6 10.95 -9.73 -3.67
N ASP A 7 11.92 -8.81 -3.73
CA ASP A 7 13.32 -9.09 -3.45
C ASP A 7 13.66 -8.64 -2.02
N PHE A 8 13.53 -9.57 -1.07
CA PHE A 8 13.84 -9.32 0.34
C PHE A 8 15.31 -8.99 0.58
N LYS A 9 16.22 -9.51 -0.25
CA LYS A 9 17.66 -9.26 -0.10
C LYS A 9 18.00 -7.81 -0.43
N ASN A 10 17.46 -7.30 -1.53
CA ASN A 10 17.69 -5.92 -1.97
C ASN A 10 16.65 -4.94 -1.41
N LYS A 11 15.61 -5.43 -0.73
CA LYS A 11 14.49 -4.66 -0.16
C LYS A 11 13.73 -3.88 -1.24
N VAL A 12 13.39 -4.56 -2.33
CA VAL A 12 12.72 -3.95 -3.49
C VAL A 12 11.50 -4.79 -3.88
N TRP A 13 10.38 -4.12 -4.10
CA TRP A 13 9.25 -4.67 -4.83
C TRP A 13 9.41 -4.38 -6.33
N ILE A 14 9.47 -5.45 -7.13
CA ILE A 14 9.65 -5.41 -8.57
C ILE A 14 8.30 -5.70 -9.22
N ILE A 15 7.71 -4.69 -9.86
CA ILE A 15 6.45 -4.80 -10.59
C ILE A 15 6.77 -5.11 -12.06
N PRO A 16 6.38 -6.28 -12.58
CA PRO A 16 6.60 -6.64 -13.97
C PRO A 16 5.91 -5.66 -14.92
N LYS A 17 6.52 -5.43 -16.09
CA LYS A 17 5.97 -4.53 -17.11
C LYS A 17 4.58 -4.95 -17.58
N GLU A 18 4.25 -6.23 -17.52
CA GLU A 18 2.96 -6.79 -17.91
C GLU A 18 1.82 -6.34 -16.97
N ARG A 19 2.15 -5.90 -15.75
CA ARG A 19 1.17 -5.42 -14.76
C ARG A 19 0.92 -3.92 -14.83
N ILE A 20 1.73 -3.17 -15.57
CA ILE A 20 1.62 -1.71 -15.61
C ILE A 20 1.55 -1.19 -17.04
N LYS A 21 0.78 -0.13 -17.24
CA LYS A 21 0.56 0.46 -18.58
C LYS A 21 1.82 1.08 -19.19
N ALA A 22 2.85 1.35 -18.39
CA ALA A 22 4.07 2.02 -18.81
C ALA A 22 5.05 1.10 -19.56
N GLU A 23 4.73 -0.19 -19.75
CA GLU A 23 5.52 -1.21 -20.47
C GLU A 23 6.99 -1.36 -20.02
N LYS A 24 7.33 -0.78 -18.86
CA LYS A 24 8.64 -0.85 -18.22
C LYS A 24 8.51 -1.49 -16.86
N GLU A 25 9.50 -2.26 -16.45
CA GLU A 25 9.56 -2.75 -15.06
C GLU A 25 9.63 -1.55 -14.09
N HIS A 26 8.82 -1.61 -13.04
CA HIS A 26 8.83 -0.59 -11.99
C HIS A 26 9.37 -1.18 -10.70
N ARG A 27 10.20 -0.42 -9.98
CA ARG A 27 10.87 -0.86 -8.76
C ARG A 27 10.56 0.10 -7.64
N VAL A 28 10.00 -0.42 -6.56
CA VAL A 28 9.63 0.34 -5.36
C VAL A 28 10.53 -0.13 -4.20
N PRO A 29 11.43 0.74 -3.69
CA PRO A 29 12.19 0.44 -2.48
C PRO A 29 11.26 0.25 -1.28
N LEU A 30 11.56 -0.73 -0.44
CA LEU A 30 10.81 -1.05 0.78
C LEU A 30 11.63 -0.65 2.00
N SER A 31 10.99 0.00 2.97
CA SER A 31 11.63 0.32 4.25
C SER A 31 11.85 -0.94 5.09
N GLU A 32 12.70 -0.82 6.12
CA GLU A 32 12.93 -1.92 7.08
C GLU A 32 11.64 -2.38 7.75
N GLU A 33 10.74 -1.46 8.07
CA GLU A 33 9.45 -1.74 8.68
C GLU A 33 8.54 -2.53 7.73
N ASN A 34 8.55 -2.19 6.44
CA ASN A 34 7.81 -2.94 5.43
C ASN A 34 8.33 -4.37 5.29
N ILE A 35 9.66 -4.55 5.27
CA ILE A 35 10.28 -5.88 5.21
C ILE A 35 9.92 -6.69 6.45
N THR A 36 10.09 -6.13 7.64
CA THR A 36 9.74 -6.78 8.90
C THR A 36 8.28 -7.23 8.92
N LEU A 37 7.35 -6.38 8.47
CA LEU A 37 5.94 -6.71 8.37
C LEU A 37 5.69 -7.84 7.38
N LEU A 38 6.30 -7.79 6.19
CA LEU A 38 6.12 -8.80 5.14
C LEU A 38 6.66 -10.17 5.57
N GLU A 39 7.82 -10.20 6.23
CA GLU A 39 8.39 -11.43 6.80
C GLU A 39 7.47 -12.02 7.87
N SER A 40 6.87 -11.17 8.73
CA SER A 40 5.98 -11.64 9.80
C SER A 40 4.70 -12.34 9.33
N ILE A 41 4.31 -12.12 8.06
CA ILE A 41 3.10 -12.70 7.46
C ILE A 41 3.41 -13.72 6.35
N GLN A 42 4.69 -14.05 6.15
CA GLN A 42 5.16 -14.93 5.06
C GLN A 42 4.99 -16.43 5.36
N ASP A 43 4.66 -16.82 6.61
CA ASP A 43 4.59 -18.23 6.97
C ASP A 43 3.54 -19.01 6.16
N ASN A 44 3.96 -20.14 5.56
CA ASN A 44 3.12 -21.09 4.82
C ASN A 44 2.45 -20.58 3.54
N VAL A 45 3.04 -19.59 2.85
CA VAL A 45 2.53 -19.10 1.56
C VAL A 45 3.22 -19.74 0.36
N GLN A 46 2.46 -19.98 -0.72
CA GLN A 46 3.04 -20.38 -1.99
C GLN A 46 3.82 -19.21 -2.61
N PRO A 47 5.05 -19.41 -3.12
CA PRO A 47 5.83 -18.32 -3.73
C PRO A 47 5.12 -17.61 -4.90
N GLN A 48 4.31 -18.35 -5.67
CA GLN A 48 3.49 -17.79 -6.76
C GLN A 48 2.17 -17.16 -6.27
N GLY A 49 1.88 -17.25 -4.97
CA GLY A 49 0.64 -16.77 -4.38
C GLY A 49 0.60 -15.26 -4.21
N PHE A 50 -0.62 -14.74 -4.01
CA PHE A 50 -0.83 -13.34 -3.66
C PHE A 50 -0.42 -13.08 -2.20
N ILE A 51 0.15 -11.91 -1.96
CA ILE A 51 0.43 -11.42 -0.60
C ILE A 51 -0.87 -11.12 0.15
N PHE A 52 -1.88 -10.64 -0.59
CA PHE A 52 -3.24 -10.42 -0.09
C PHE A 52 -4.22 -11.35 -0.83
N PRO A 53 -4.32 -12.62 -0.42
CA PRO A 53 -5.22 -13.58 -1.06
C PRO A 53 -6.69 -13.33 -0.68
N ALA A 54 -7.58 -13.69 -1.58
CA ALA A 54 -9.03 -13.79 -1.37
C ALA A 54 -9.50 -15.20 -1.81
N PRO A 55 -10.68 -15.68 -1.38
CA PRO A 55 -11.17 -17.02 -1.73
C PRO A 55 -11.16 -17.33 -3.24
N HIS A 56 -11.26 -16.30 -4.09
CA HIS A 56 -11.29 -16.42 -5.54
C HIS A 56 -10.23 -15.53 -6.22
N GLY A 57 -9.02 -15.44 -5.66
CA GLY A 57 -7.89 -14.75 -6.31
C GLY A 57 -7.24 -13.69 -5.43
N MET A 58 -7.05 -12.48 -5.97
CA MET A 58 -6.46 -11.35 -5.25
C MET A 58 -7.56 -10.56 -4.51
N LEU A 59 -7.22 -9.97 -3.36
CA LEU A 59 -8.07 -9.01 -2.68
C LEU A 59 -8.50 -7.86 -3.63
N SER A 60 -9.79 -7.52 -3.62
CA SER A 60 -10.34 -6.46 -4.47
C SER A 60 -10.25 -5.08 -3.82
N ASP A 61 -10.28 -4.02 -4.62
CA ASP A 61 -10.33 -2.63 -4.16
C ASP A 61 -11.56 -2.33 -3.30
N ILE A 62 -12.69 -3.00 -3.59
CA ILE A 62 -13.91 -2.88 -2.80
C ILE A 62 -13.70 -3.45 -1.39
N SER A 63 -12.96 -4.56 -1.26
CA SER A 63 -12.63 -5.14 0.04
C SER A 63 -11.81 -4.18 0.89
N LEU A 64 -10.84 -3.49 0.30
CA LEU A 64 -10.04 -2.46 0.98
C LEU A 64 -10.90 -1.24 1.37
N THR A 65 -11.77 -0.79 0.46
CA THR A 65 -12.70 0.31 0.74
C THR A 65 -13.63 -0.01 1.93
N ALA A 66 -14.16 -1.23 1.97
CA ALA A 66 -14.99 -1.70 3.08
C ALA A 66 -14.20 -1.80 4.39
N LEU A 67 -12.93 -2.22 4.35
CA LEU A 67 -12.06 -2.23 5.52
C LEU A 67 -11.85 -0.83 6.09
N ILE A 68 -11.48 0.14 5.24
CA ILE A 68 -11.27 1.53 5.66
C ILE A 68 -12.55 2.11 6.26
N LYS A 69 -13.72 1.84 5.65
CA LYS A 69 -15.02 2.27 6.19
C LYS A 69 -15.27 1.72 7.60
N ARG A 70 -15.01 0.42 7.84
CA ARG A 70 -15.15 -0.18 9.18
C ARG A 70 -14.20 0.45 10.20
N MET A 71 -12.94 0.68 9.81
CA MET A 71 -11.97 1.36 10.68
C MET A 71 -12.41 2.79 11.02
N TYR A 72 -12.94 3.52 10.05
CA TYR A 72 -13.53 4.85 10.26
C TYR A 72 -14.69 4.81 11.25
N GLU A 73 -15.67 3.92 11.03
CA GLU A 73 -16.85 3.79 11.91
C GLU A 73 -16.46 3.42 13.34
N GLN A 74 -15.48 2.52 13.50
CA GLN A 74 -14.94 2.18 14.82
C GLN A 74 -14.30 3.42 15.46
N LYS A 75 -13.44 4.13 14.73
CA LYS A 75 -12.74 5.29 15.27
C LYS A 75 -13.70 6.42 15.63
N LEU A 76 -14.73 6.63 14.82
CA LEU A 76 -15.80 7.61 15.07
C LEU A 76 -16.53 7.33 16.38
N LYS A 77 -16.78 6.05 16.70
CA LYS A 77 -17.38 5.66 18.00
C LYS A 77 -16.43 5.91 19.17
N GLU A 78 -15.12 5.78 18.98
CA GLU A 78 -14.11 5.99 20.03
C GLU A 78 -13.90 7.48 20.35
N ASN A 79 -13.83 8.35 19.34
CA ASN A 79 -13.38 9.75 19.53
C ASN A 79 -14.33 10.82 18.96
N GLY A 80 -15.46 10.45 18.34
CA GLY A 80 -16.41 11.37 17.73
C GLY A 80 -15.94 12.04 16.42
N LEU A 81 -14.73 11.73 15.94
CA LEU A 81 -14.10 12.34 14.76
C LEU A 81 -13.84 11.33 13.63
N GLY A 82 -13.46 10.09 13.97
CA GLY A 82 -13.06 9.09 12.99
C GLY A 82 -11.69 9.38 12.37
N TYR A 83 -11.52 8.93 11.14
CA TYR A 83 -10.34 9.14 10.31
C TYR A 83 -10.67 10.17 9.21
N ILE A 84 -10.18 11.40 9.36
CA ILE A 84 -10.45 12.53 8.45
C ILE A 84 -9.12 13.15 8.02
N ASP A 85 -9.01 13.50 6.73
CA ASP A 85 -7.94 14.35 6.23
C ASP A 85 -8.18 15.80 6.69
N PRO A 86 -7.30 16.38 7.53
CA PRO A 86 -7.49 17.73 8.06
C PRO A 86 -7.35 18.82 6.97
N LYS A 87 -6.67 18.55 5.85
CA LYS A 87 -6.53 19.51 4.74
C LYS A 87 -7.80 19.58 3.89
N GLN A 88 -8.46 18.45 3.69
CA GLN A 88 -9.63 18.34 2.79
C GLN A 88 -10.98 18.20 3.52
N ASN A 89 -10.95 17.99 4.84
CA ASN A 89 -12.12 17.70 5.67
C ASN A 89 -12.97 16.54 5.12
N GLN A 90 -12.30 15.48 4.67
CA GLN A 90 -12.92 14.31 4.05
C GLN A 90 -12.46 13.00 4.72
N VAL A 91 -13.30 11.98 4.69
CA VAL A 91 -12.97 10.64 5.18
C VAL A 91 -11.82 10.06 4.34
N ILE A 92 -10.85 9.43 5.00
CA ILE A 92 -9.70 8.83 4.31
C ILE A 92 -10.17 7.71 3.38
N THR A 93 -9.55 7.61 2.21
CA THR A 93 -9.79 6.56 1.21
C THR A 93 -8.49 5.83 0.88
N THR A 94 -8.57 4.73 0.12
CA THR A 94 -7.37 4.04 -0.41
C THR A 94 -6.48 4.98 -1.20
N HIS A 95 -7.08 5.84 -2.04
CA HIS A 95 -6.35 6.83 -2.83
C HIS A 95 -5.69 7.90 -1.95
N GLY A 96 -6.25 8.19 -0.77
CA GLY A 96 -5.69 9.12 0.20
C GLY A 96 -4.27 8.74 0.64
N PHE A 97 -3.96 7.44 0.82
CA PHE A 97 -2.63 7.00 1.25
C PHE A 97 -1.52 7.39 0.26
N ARG A 98 -1.76 7.25 -1.05
CA ARG A 98 -0.77 7.62 -2.07
C ARG A 98 -0.53 9.14 -2.09
N LEU A 99 -1.59 9.92 -1.93
CA LEU A 99 -1.49 11.37 -1.86
C LEU A 99 -0.69 11.83 -0.64
N ILE A 100 -0.95 11.23 0.53
CA ILE A 100 -0.25 11.56 1.78
C ILE A 100 1.25 11.27 1.66
N PHE A 101 1.65 10.13 1.08
CA PHE A 101 3.06 9.82 0.86
C PHE A 101 3.73 10.83 -0.06
N ARG A 102 3.08 11.16 -1.18
CA ARG A 102 3.61 12.13 -2.15
C ARG A 102 3.74 13.53 -1.54
N ASP A 103 2.73 13.98 -0.81
CA ASP A 103 2.75 15.26 -0.11
C ASP A 103 3.85 15.28 0.97
N TRP A 104 3.97 14.22 1.76
CA TRP A 104 5.05 14.10 2.74
C TRP A 104 6.44 14.13 2.08
N SER A 105 6.64 13.42 0.97
CA SER A 105 7.91 13.40 0.27
C SER A 105 8.26 14.77 -0.30
N ALA A 106 7.29 15.49 -0.85
CA ALA A 106 7.49 16.86 -1.33
C ALA A 106 7.78 17.85 -0.18
N ASP A 107 7.18 17.66 0.99
CA ASP A 107 7.37 18.53 2.15
C ASP A 107 8.66 18.24 2.93
N LYS A 108 9.20 17.01 2.84
CA LYS A 108 10.32 16.53 3.69
C LYS A 108 11.60 16.21 2.95
N THR A 109 11.57 16.19 1.62
CA THR A 109 12.73 15.80 0.81
C THR A 109 12.86 16.68 -0.42
N ASP A 110 14.07 16.79 -0.96
CA ASP A 110 14.34 17.46 -2.23
C ASP A 110 14.26 16.49 -3.43
N TYR A 111 13.69 15.29 -3.24
CA TYR A 111 13.59 14.31 -4.32
C TYR A 111 12.65 14.80 -5.43
N PRO A 112 12.99 14.58 -6.71
CA PRO A 112 12.12 14.93 -7.82
C PRO A 112 10.75 14.27 -7.70
N ARG A 113 9.70 15.00 -8.02
CA ARG A 113 8.32 14.49 -7.98
C ARG A 113 8.12 13.19 -8.75
N GLU A 114 8.87 13.02 -9.84
CA GLU A 114 8.82 11.86 -10.73
C GLU A 114 9.33 10.55 -10.09
N VAL A 115 10.05 10.64 -8.96
CA VAL A 115 10.53 9.48 -8.20
C VAL A 115 9.77 9.25 -6.89
N CYS A 116 8.88 10.18 -6.50
CA CYS A 116 8.09 10.13 -5.27
C CYS A 116 6.67 9.58 -5.55
N GLU A 117 6.59 8.32 -5.97
CA GLU A 117 5.36 7.69 -6.46
C GLU A 117 4.98 6.36 -5.80
#